data_AF-A0A1X0JTH5-F1
#
_entry.id   AF-A0A1X0JTH5-F1
#
_cell.length_a   1.000
_cell.length_b   1.000
_cell.length_c   1.000
_cell.angle_alpha   90.00
_cell.angle_beta   90.00
_cell.angle_gamma   90.00
#
_symmetry.space_group_name_H-M   'P 1'
#
loop_
_entity.id
_entity.type
_entity.pdbx_description
1 polymer ?
#
loop_
_entity_poly.entity_id
_entity_poly.type
_entity_poly.pdbx_seq_one_letter_code
_entity_poly.pdbx_strand_id
1 'polypeptide(L)' 'MNGYWKSVEVAVPVNMHPVHINNFITAEIHILARRAGEAVANVRIGAPREPRGDFIAWSASYLPTPQVIAA' A
#
# COMPACT_ATOMS: atom_id res chain seq x y z
N MET A 1 17.92 11.87 -2.85
CA MET A 1 16.60 11.74 -3.49
C MET A 1 15.56 12.29 -2.53
N ASN A 2 14.96 13.45 -2.84
CA ASN A 2 13.73 13.88 -2.16
C ASN A 2 12.58 13.00 -2.70
N GLY A 3 12.53 11.74 -2.26
CA GLY A 3 11.44 10.86 -2.60
C GLY A 3 10.20 11.36 -1.88
N TYR A 4 9.29 12.00 -2.62
CA TYR A 4 7.99 12.36 -2.08
C TYR A 4 7.22 11.07 -1.82
N TRP A 5 6.77 10.90 -0.57
CA TRP A 5 5.88 9.80 -0.22
C TRP A 5 4.61 9.89 -1.05
N LYS A 6 4.23 8.78 -1.69
CA LYS A 6 2.98 8.68 -2.45
C LYS A 6 1.89 8.11 -1.56
N SER A 7 0.81 8.87 -1.40
CA SER A 7 -0.37 8.43 -0.66
C SER A 7 -1.21 7.47 -1.49
N VAL A 8 -1.73 6.42 -0.84
CA VAL A 8 -2.62 5.43 -1.44
C VAL A 8 -3.69 5.01 -0.44
N GLU A 9 -4.81 4.54 -0.95
CA GLU A 9 -5.89 3.97 -0.15
C GLU A 9 -6.07 2.51 -0.55
N VAL A 10 -6.10 1.62 0.45
CA VAL A 10 -6.28 0.18 0.24
C VAL A 10 -7.58 -0.25 0.88
N ALA A 11 -8.43 -0.94 0.12
CA ALA A 11 -9.67 -1.52 0.63
C ALA A 11 -9.39 -2.89 1.26
N VAL A 12 -9.57 -3.00 2.57
CA VAL A 12 -9.35 -4.23 3.35
C VAL A 12 -10.69 -4.88 3.68
N PRO A 13 -10.90 -6.18 3.43
CA PRO A 13 -12.15 -6.86 3.81
C PRO A 13 -12.43 -6.75 5.32
N VAL A 14 -13.67 -6.47 5.71
CA VAL A 14 -14.09 -6.31 7.12
C VAL A 14 -13.87 -7.57 7.96
N ASN A 15 -13.88 -8.74 7.33
CA ASN A 15 -13.68 -10.04 7.97
C ASN A 15 -12.21 -10.52 7.96
N MET A 16 -11.27 -9.68 7.50
CA MET A 16 -9.86 -10.03 7.49
C MET A 16 -9.30 -10.13 8.91
N HIS A 17 -8.62 -11.24 9.21
CA HIS A 17 -7.98 -11.39 10.52
C HIS A 17 -6.88 -10.32 10.70
N PRO A 18 -6.82 -9.63 11.85
CA PRO A 18 -5.90 -8.50 12.06
C PRO A 18 -4.43 -8.79 11.74
N VAL A 19 -3.98 -10.02 11.99
CA VAL A 19 -2.60 -10.47 11.71
C VAL A 19 -2.21 -10.39 10.22
N HIS A 20 -3.19 -10.39 9.30
CA HIS A 20 -2.95 -10.37 7.86
C HIS A 20 -3.07 -8.98 7.24
N ILE A 21 -3.65 -8.01 7.95
CA ILE A 21 -3.98 -6.69 7.39
C ILE A 21 -2.72 -5.97 6.89
N ASN A 22 -1.66 -5.92 7.69
CA ASN A 22 -0.43 -5.23 7.30
C ASN A 22 0.23 -5.86 6.07
N ASN A 23 0.25 -7.20 6.00
CA ASN A 23 0.80 -7.92 4.85
C ASN A 23 -0.04 -7.70 3.59
N PHE A 24 -1.37 -7.73 3.74
CA PHE A 24 -2.30 -7.45 2.65
C PHE A 24 -2.13 -6.04 2.09
N ILE A 25 -2.14 -5.01 2.96
CA ILE A 25 -1.93 -3.61 2.55
C ILE A 25 -0.57 -3.45 1.87
N THR A 26 0.48 -4.06 2.42
CA THR A 26 1.82 -4.00 1.83
C THR A 26 1.85 -4.63 0.44
N ALA A 27 1.23 -5.80 0.25
CA ALA A 27 1.15 -6.47 -1.05
C ALA A 27 0.40 -5.63 -2.10
N GLU A 28 -0.75 -5.06 -1.73
CA GLU A 28 -1.52 -4.18 -2.61
C GLU A 28 -0.71 -2.96 -3.05
N ILE A 29 0.04 -2.34 -2.13
CA ILE A 29 0.94 -1.22 -2.45
C ILE A 29 2.00 -1.62 -3.45
N HIS A 30 2.61 -2.80 -3.30
CA HIS A 30 3.62 -3.29 -4.25
C HIS A 30 3.01 -3.56 -5.64
N ILE A 31 1.78 -4.08 -5.70
CA ILE A 31 1.06 -4.29 -6.95
C ILE A 31 0.79 -2.95 -7.64
N LEU A 32 0.30 -1.94 -6.89
CA LEU A 32 0.05 -0.60 -7.42
C LEU A 32 1.32 0.07 -7.92
N ALA A 33 2.39 0.07 -7.13
CA ALA A 33 3.68 0.64 -7.52
C ALA A 33 4.23 -0.06 -8.77
N ARG A 34 4.16 -1.40 -8.83
CA ARG A 34 4.62 -2.16 -10.00
C ARG A 34 3.86 -1.80 -11.27
N ARG A 35 2.53 -1.64 -11.19
CA ARG A 35 1.70 -1.19 -12.32
C ARG A 35 2.06 0.21 -12.80
N ALA A 36 2.59 1.06 -11.92
CA ALA A 36 3.11 2.37 -12.24
C ALA A 36 4.57 2.38 -12.74
N GLY A 37 5.22 1.21 -12.90
CA GLY A 37 6.64 1.13 -13.27
C GLY A 37 7.60 1.47 -12.12
N GLU A 38 7.14 1.37 -10.87
CA GLU A 38 7.89 1.75 -9.67
C GLU A 38 8.18 0.53 -8.80
N ALA A 39 9.28 0.60 -8.05
CA ALA A 39 9.53 -0.30 -6.93
C ALA A 39 9.24 0.44 -5.62
N VAL A 40 9.01 -0.32 -4.56
CA VAL A 40 8.69 0.22 -3.23
C VAL A 40 9.93 0.11 -2.36
N ALA A 41 10.47 1.26 -1.93
CA ALA A 41 11.60 1.29 -1.01
C ALA A 41 11.14 1.18 0.46
N ASN A 42 9.97 1.73 0.78
CA ASN A 42 9.41 1.71 2.13
C ASN A 42 7.89 1.94 2.12
N VAL A 43 7.20 1.50 3.18
CA VAL A 43 5.75 1.58 3.35
C VAL A 43 5.42 2.16 4.74
N ARG A 44 4.40 3.01 4.79
CA ARG A 44 3.78 3.50 6.03
C ARG A 44 2.29 3.21 5.96
N ILE A 45 1.79 2.47 6.94
CA ILE A 45 0.37 2.15 7.07
C ILE A 45 -0.22 3.07 8.13
N GLY A 46 -1.25 3.81 7.74
CA GLY A 46 -1.99 4.71 8.62
C GLY A 46 -3.13 3.98 9.34
N ALA A 47 -4.09 4.75 9.85
CA ALA A 47 -5.25 4.19 10.55
C ALA A 47 -6.34 3.70 9.57
N PRO A 48 -7.16 2.71 9.98
CA PRO A 48 -8.41 2.38 9.31
C PRO A 48 -9.36 3.57 9.35
N ARG A 49 -10.16 3.73 8.29
CA ARG A 49 -11.34 4.59 8.31
C ARG A 49 -12.58 3.80 8.75
N GLU A 50 -13.73 4.46 8.76
CA GLU A 50 -15.01 3.80 8.97
C GLU A 50 -15.29 2.76 7.87
N PRO A 51 -15.82 1.58 8.22
CA PRO A 51 -16.22 0.57 7.25
C PRO A 51 -17.27 1.10 6.25
N ARG A 52 -17.16 0.66 5.00
CA ARG A 52 -18.12 0.94 3.92
C ARG A 52 -18.47 -0.37 3.22
N GLY A 53 -19.63 -0.94 3.58
CA GLY A 53 -20.03 -2.27 3.11
C GLY A 53 -19.07 -3.34 3.62
N ASP A 54 -18.59 -4.20 2.72
CA ASP A 54 -17.70 -5.32 3.06
C ASP A 54 -16.22 -4.93 3.19
N PHE A 55 -15.90 -3.63 3.12
CA PHE A 55 -14.51 -3.15 3.13
C PHE A 55 -14.28 -2.00 4.11
N ILE A 56 -13.06 -1.93 4.62
CA ILE A 56 -12.52 -0.84 5.42
C ILE A 56 -11.41 -0.17 4.60
N ALA A 57 -11.56 1.12 4.31
CA ALA A 57 -10.50 1.88 3.65
C ALA A 57 -9.35 2.14 4.62
N TRP A 58 -8.13 1.77 4.24
CA TRP A 58 -6.91 2.05 4.98
C TRP A 58 -6.06 3.07 4.24
N SER A 59 -5.74 4.15 4.95
CA SER A 59 -4.74 5.12 4.48
C SER A 59 -3.35 4.50 4.55
N ALA A 60 -2.57 4.64 3.48
CA ALA A 60 -1.18 4.24 3.47
C ALA A 60 -0.36 5.18 2.59
N SER A 61 0.97 5.10 2.70
CA SER A 61 1.86 5.77 1.78
C SER A 61 3.09 4.92 1.53
N TYR A 62 3.70 5.09 0.36
CA TYR A 62 4.93 4.39 0.01
C TYR A 62 5.96 5.34 -0.56
N LEU A 63 7.23 4.97 -0.38
CA LEU A 63 8.36 5.66 -0.97
C LEU A 63 8.71 4.98 -2.30
N PRO A 64 8.45 5.61 -3.46
CA PRO A 64 8.81 5.03 -4.73
C PRO A 64 10.33 5.05 -4.92
N THR A 65 10.85 4.01 -5.55
CA THR A 65 12.21 3.97 -6.10
C THR A 65 12.14 3.53 -7.56
N PRO A 66 13.02 4.02 -8.45
CA PRO A 66 13.08 3.53 -9.82
C PRO A 66 13.21 2.02 -9.84
N GLN A 67 12.46 1.35 -10.72
CA GLN A 67 12.71 -0.05 -11.02
C GLN A 67 14.06 -0.13 -11.74
N VAL A 68 15.10 -0.62 -11.06
CA VAL A 68 16.34 -1.01 -11.74
C VAL A 68 16.02 -2.29 -12.48
N ILE A 69 15.69 -2.16 -13.76
CA ILE A 69 15.74 -3.30 -14.68
C ILE A 69 17.23 -3.58 -14.84
N ALA A 70 17.74 -4.62 -14.18
CA ALA A 70 19.07 -5.13 -14.50
C ALA A 70 19.03 -5.53 -15.99
N ALA A 71 19.88 -4.88 -16.78
CA ALA A 71 20.05 -5.13 -18.21
C ALA A 71 20.65 -6.51 -18.47
#